data_AF-A0A3N7FEI2-F1
#
_entry.id   AF-A0A3N7FEI2-F1
#
_cell.length_a   1.000
_cell.length_b   1.000
_cell.length_c   1.000
_cell.angle_alpha   90.00
_cell.angle_beta   90.00
_cell.angle_gamma   90.00
#
_symmetry.space_group_name_H-M   'P 1'
#
loop_
_entity.id
_entity.type
_entity.pdbx_description
1 polymer ?
#
loop_
_entity_poly.entity_id
_entity_poly.type
_entity_poly.pdbx_seq_one_letter_code
_entity_poly.pdbx_strand_id
1 'polypeptide(L)'
;MGAQLFARLDQLIESVFMDKESTTTSRDKKECSIEEVIEELHSIDGVNFGSALHIFAIEFFSARSKREMWAAMGSIDRKISWLKIIFEKGRKP
;
A
#
# COMPACT_ATOMS: atom_id res chain seq x y z
N MET A 1 -2.04 -11.87 42.68
CA MET A 1 -1.89 -12.36 41.29
C MET A 1 -2.51 -11.43 40.24
N GLY A 2 -3.59 -10.68 40.52
CA GLY A 2 -4.21 -9.77 39.54
C GLY A 2 -3.33 -8.57 39.11
N ALA A 3 -2.63 -7.92 40.05
CA ALA A 3 -1.86 -6.70 39.76
C ALA A 3 -0.73 -6.87 38.72
N GLN A 4 -0.11 -8.05 38.67
CA GLN A 4 0.98 -8.32 37.73
C GLN A 4 0.50 -8.51 36.28
N LEU A 5 -0.74 -8.99 36.11
CA LEU A 5 -1.37 -9.08 34.79
C LEU A 5 -1.79 -7.70 34.29
N PHE A 6 -2.33 -6.84 35.15
CA PHE A 6 -2.66 -5.46 34.80
C PHE A 6 -1.43 -4.66 34.38
N ALA A 7 -0.35 -4.73 35.15
CA ALA A 7 0.90 -4.05 34.79
C ALA A 7 1.47 -4.51 33.43
N ARG A 8 1.30 -5.79 33.06
CA ARG A 8 1.70 -6.30 31.75
C ARG A 8 0.81 -5.81 30.61
N LEU A 9 -0.49 -5.60 30.87
CA LEU A 9 -1.40 -5.00 29.89
C LEU A 9 -1.08 -3.51 29.70
N ASP A 10 -0.84 -2.78 30.78
CA ASP A 10 -0.46 -1.37 30.71
C ASP A 10 0.85 -1.18 29.93
N GLN A 11 1.83 -2.05 30.15
CA GLN A 11 3.10 -2.02 29.42
C GLN A 11 2.95 -2.38 27.92
N LEU A 12 2.04 -3.28 27.58
CA LEU A 12 1.70 -3.60 26.18
C LEU A 12 0.98 -2.43 25.51
N ILE A 13 0.08 -1.78 26.23
CA ILE A 13 -0.66 -0.61 25.74
C ILE A 13 0.31 0.54 25.49
N GLU A 14 1.15 0.89 26.46
CA GLU A 14 2.16 1.96 26.30
C GLU A 14 3.12 1.69 25.13
N SER A 15 3.59 0.44 24.96
CA SER A 15 4.49 0.12 23.85
C SER A 15 3.83 0.23 22.47
N VAL A 16 2.54 -0.10 22.34
CA VAL A 16 1.76 0.08 21.11
C VAL A 16 1.47 1.55 20.82
N PHE A 17 1.36 2.40 21.84
CA PHE A 17 1.13 3.84 21.66
C PHE A 17 2.42 4.61 21.32
N MET A 18 3.56 4.25 21.90
CA MET A 18 4.86 4.86 21.58
C MET A 18 5.34 4.53 20.16
N ASP A 19 4.91 3.41 19.59
CA ASP A 19 5.19 3.05 18.18
C ASP A 19 4.46 3.97 17.16
N LYS A 20 3.49 4.78 17.60
CA LYS A 20 2.72 5.71 16.74
C LYS A 20 3.33 7.11 16.66
N GLU A 21 4.24 7.45 17.57
CA GLU A 21 5.00 8.71 17.57
C GLU A 21 6.39 8.55 16.96
N SER A 22 6.64 7.43 16.28
CA SER A 22 7.72 7.39 15.31
C SER A 22 7.21 8.10 14.06
N THR A 23 7.81 9.24 13.75
CA THR A 23 7.97 9.75 12.38
C THR A 23 8.62 8.66 11.55
N THR A 24 7.87 7.61 11.23
CA THR A 24 8.36 6.50 10.45
C THR A 24 8.59 7.04 9.05
N THR A 25 9.85 7.32 8.75
CA THR A 25 10.43 6.92 7.48
C THR A 25 9.73 5.63 7.09
N SER A 26 8.92 5.71 6.04
CA SER A 26 8.05 4.64 5.59
C SER A 26 8.74 3.28 5.79
N ARG A 27 8.15 2.38 6.60
CA ARG A 27 8.64 1.00 6.75
C ARG A 27 8.52 0.21 5.43
N ASP A 28 8.10 0.85 4.35
CA ASP A 28 8.01 0.26 3.03
C ASP A 28 9.43 -0.11 2.58
N LYS A 29 9.56 -1.28 1.96
CA LYS A 29 10.81 -1.64 1.30
C LYS A 29 11.03 -0.64 0.16
N LYS A 30 12.30 -0.42 -0.20
CA LYS A 30 12.66 0.37 -1.38
C LYS A 30 11.79 -0.08 -2.57
N GLU A 31 11.29 0.86 -3.37
CA GLU A 31 10.41 0.63 -4.54
C GLU A 31 8.93 0.31 -4.24
N CYS A 32 8.49 0.31 -2.97
CA CYS A 32 7.07 0.12 -2.63
C CYS A 32 6.42 1.24 -1.83
N SER A 33 7.12 2.38 -1.67
CA SER A 33 6.47 3.58 -1.11
C SER A 33 5.32 4.04 -2.01
N ILE A 34 4.33 4.71 -1.41
CA ILE A 34 3.20 5.25 -2.18
C ILE A 34 3.67 6.24 -3.24
N GLU A 35 4.64 7.09 -2.90
CA GLU A 35 5.20 8.10 -3.81
C GLU A 35 5.85 7.45 -5.04
N GLU A 36 6.76 6.48 -4.84
CA GLU A 36 7.43 5.77 -5.93
C GLU A 36 6.43 5.03 -6.84
N VAL A 37 5.42 4.37 -6.26
CA VAL A 37 4.42 3.62 -7.03
C VAL A 37 3.53 4.55 -7.85
N ILE A 38 3.16 5.71 -7.31
CA ILE A 38 2.33 6.69 -8.03
C ILE A 38 3.14 7.38 -9.12
N GLU A 39 4.41 7.73 -8.87
CA GLU A 39 5.31 8.25 -9.90
C GLU A 39 5.50 7.25 -11.04
N GLU A 40 5.76 5.98 -10.72
CA GLU A 40 5.88 4.93 -11.73
C GLU A 40 4.57 4.79 -12.51
N LEU A 41 3.42 4.78 -11.84
CA LEU A 41 2.10 4.70 -12.49
C LEU A 41 1.90 5.86 -13.50
N HIS A 42 2.28 7.09 -13.14
CA HIS A 42 2.14 8.26 -14.01
C HIS A 42 3.13 8.26 -15.17
N SER A 43 4.23 7.51 -15.08
CA SER A 43 5.19 7.35 -16.16
C SER A 43 4.72 6.41 -17.29
N ILE A 44 3.62 5.67 -17.09
CA ILE A 44 3.16 4.64 -18.02
C ILE A 44 2.31 5.23 -19.12
N ASP A 45 2.81 5.09 -20.35
CA ASP A 45 2.08 5.47 -21.55
C ASP A 45 0.78 4.62 -21.67
N GLY A 46 -0.37 5.29 -21.61
CA GLY A 46 -1.70 4.66 -21.60
C GLY A 46 -2.45 4.69 -20.27
N VAL A 47 -1.85 5.19 -19.18
CA VAL A 47 -2.60 5.58 -17.97
C VAL A 47 -2.99 7.06 -18.10
N ASN A 48 -4.20 7.32 -18.60
CA ASN A 48 -4.72 8.69 -18.66
C ASN A 48 -5.04 9.18 -17.24
N PHE A 49 -4.40 10.27 -16.84
CA PHE A 49 -4.67 10.93 -15.56
C PHE A 49 -6.15 11.30 -15.45
N GLY A 50 -6.78 10.98 -14.32
CA GLY A 50 -8.21 11.18 -14.08
C GLY A 50 -9.14 10.16 -14.75
N SER A 51 -8.62 9.18 -15.49
CA SER A 51 -9.45 8.07 -15.99
C SER A 51 -9.94 7.17 -14.85
N ALA A 52 -10.98 6.37 -15.11
CA ALA A 52 -11.49 5.41 -14.13
C ALA A 52 -10.42 4.41 -13.67
N LEU A 53 -9.51 4.01 -14.57
CA LEU A 53 -8.39 3.13 -14.23
C LEU A 53 -7.37 3.85 -13.32
N HIS A 54 -7.10 5.14 -13.59
CA HIS A 54 -6.19 5.95 -12.78
C HIS A 54 -6.73 6.18 -11.36
N ILE A 55 -8.01 6.58 -11.23
CA ILE A 55 -8.67 6.76 -9.93
C ILE A 55 -8.66 5.43 -9.15
N PHE A 56 -9.04 4.34 -9.82
CA PHE A 56 -8.98 3.00 -9.22
C PHE A 56 -7.57 2.66 -8.75
N ALA A 57 -6.54 2.93 -9.54
CA ALA A 57 -5.16 2.62 -9.19
C ALA A 57 -4.68 3.41 -7.96
N ILE A 58 -5.02 4.69 -7.84
CA ILE A 58 -4.70 5.51 -6.66
C ILE A 58 -5.33 4.90 -5.41
N GLU A 59 -6.61 4.56 -5.44
CA GLU A 59 -7.30 3.93 -4.31
C GLU A 59 -6.71 2.54 -4.01
N PHE A 60 -6.49 1.74 -5.04
CA PHE A 60 -5.98 0.38 -4.93
C PHE A 60 -4.58 0.32 -4.32
N PHE A 61 -3.70 1.26 -4.66
CA PHE A 61 -2.36 1.37 -4.10
C PHE A 61 -2.31 2.00 -2.72
N SER A 62 -3.43 2.46 -2.15
CA SER A 62 -3.48 2.84 -0.72
C SER A 62 -3.11 1.66 0.18
N ALA A 63 -3.41 0.43 -0.24
CA ALA A 63 -3.02 -0.78 0.44
C ALA A 63 -1.56 -1.18 0.15
N ARG A 64 -0.73 -1.24 1.18
CA ARG A 64 0.70 -1.63 1.09
C ARG A 64 0.93 -2.97 0.38
N SER A 65 0.11 -3.99 0.67
CA SER A 65 0.25 -5.31 0.03
C SER A 65 0.09 -5.28 -1.49
N LYS A 66 -0.66 -4.31 -2.02
CA LYS A 66 -0.81 -4.10 -3.46
C LYS A 66 0.43 -3.43 -4.06
N ARG A 67 1.03 -2.47 -3.34
CA ARG A 67 2.30 -1.83 -3.71
C ARG A 67 3.47 -2.82 -3.70
N GLU A 68 3.53 -3.69 -2.70
CA GLU A 68 4.55 -4.75 -2.64
C GLU A 68 4.42 -5.74 -3.80
N MET A 69 3.19 -6.12 -4.17
CA MET A 69 2.94 -6.95 -5.35
C MET A 69 3.34 -6.22 -6.64
N TRP A 70 3.00 -4.93 -6.74
CA TRP A 70 3.41 -4.07 -7.85
C TRP A 70 4.92 -4.07 -8.02
N ALA A 71 5.68 -3.73 -6.98
CA ALA A 71 7.14 -3.75 -7.01
C ALA A 71 7.72 -5.11 -7.45
N ALA A 72 7.13 -6.22 -6.97
CA ALA A 72 7.60 -7.57 -7.29
C ALA A 72 7.36 -8.02 -8.74
N MET A 73 6.44 -7.40 -9.50
CA MET A 73 6.11 -7.82 -10.87
C MET A 73 7.18 -7.46 -11.90
N GLY A 74 8.12 -6.57 -11.57
CA GLY A 74 9.22 -6.17 -12.44
C GLY A 74 8.76 -5.34 -13.64
N SER A 75 8.49 -5.97 -14.78
CA SER A 75 8.20 -5.25 -16.04
C SER A 75 6.90 -4.45 -16.01
N ILE A 76 6.92 -3.23 -16.53
CA ILE A 76 5.78 -2.31 -16.64
C ILE A 76 4.59 -2.95 -17.38
N ASP A 77 4.83 -3.70 -18.47
CA ASP A 77 3.76 -4.37 -19.22
C ASP A 77 2.95 -5.36 -18.37
N ARG A 78 3.64 -6.11 -17.49
CA ARG A 78 2.99 -7.04 -16.56
C ARG A 78 2.21 -6.28 -15.50
N LYS A 79 2.78 -5.20 -14.94
CA LYS A 79 2.15 -4.34 -13.96
C LYS A 79 0.84 -3.75 -14.48
N ILE A 80 0.83 -3.20 -15.70
CA ILE A 80 -0.37 -2.67 -16.35
C ILE A 80 -1.37 -3.75 -16.69
N SER A 81 -0.92 -4.88 -17.24
CA SER A 81 -1.83 -5.99 -17.57
C SER A 81 -2.55 -6.50 -16.33
N TRP A 82 -1.81 -6.64 -15.22
CA TRP A 82 -2.36 -7.02 -13.93
C TRP A 82 -3.38 -6.00 -13.40
N LEU A 83 -3.03 -4.71 -13.43
CA LEU A 83 -3.92 -3.64 -12.98
C LEU A 83 -5.23 -3.63 -13.76
N LYS A 84 -5.17 -3.76 -15.09
CA LYS A 84 -6.34 -3.86 -15.97
C LYS A 84 -7.20 -5.09 -15.61
N ILE A 85 -6.58 -6.26 -15.41
CA ILE A 85 -7.32 -7.48 -15.03
C ILE A 85 -8.07 -7.30 -13.70
N ILE A 86 -7.43 -6.68 -12.69
CA ILE A 86 -8.08 -6.44 -11.41
C ILE A 86 -9.21 -5.43 -11.55
N PHE A 87 -8.98 -4.34 -12.27
CA PHE A 87 -9.99 -3.33 -12.55
C PHE A 87 -11.23 -3.94 -13.22
N GLU A 88 -11.04 -4.74 -14.27
CA GLU A 88 -12.14 -5.43 -14.97
C GLU A 88 -12.86 -6.45 -14.08
N LYS A 89 -12.12 -7.17 -13.21
CA LYS A 89 -12.73 -8.07 -12.21
C LYS A 89 -13.62 -7.33 -11.22
N GLY A 90 -13.21 -6.14 -10.77
CA GLY A 90 -14.00 -5.30 -9.85
C GLY A 90 -15.23 -4.67 -10.49
N ARG A 91 -15.32 -4.66 -11.82
CA ARG A 91 -16.48 -4.13 -12.58
C ARG A 91 -17.52 -5.18 -12.95
N LYS A 92 -17.22 -6.47 -12.76
CA LYS A 92 -18.23 -7.52 -12.96
C LYS A 92 -19.30 -7.41 -11.87
N PRO A 93 -20.59 -7.40 -12.24
CA PRO A 93 -21.70 -7.31 -11.29
C PRO A 93 -21.78 -8.52 -10.35
#